data_AF-A0A527XR76-F1
#
_entry.id   AF-A0A527XR76-F1
#
_cell.length_a   1.000
_cell.length_b   1.000
_cell.length_c   1.000
_cell.angle_alpha   90.00
_cell.angle_beta   90.00
_cell.angle_gamma   90.00
#
_symmetry.space_group_name_H-M   'P 1'
#
loop_
_entity.id
_entity.type
_entity.pdbx_description
1 polymer ?
#
loop_
_entity_poly.entity_id
_entity_poly.type
_entity_poly.pdbx_seq_one_letter_code
_entity_poly.pdbx_strand_id
1 'polypeptide(L)'
;VPQGTEWSVAADTDLELAVCSAPGLNGGLPVRVIGPDDLGQEVRGKGTNTRYVTNILPEGKPADSLLVVEVITPGGHTSSYPPHKHDQDNLPAESYLEETYY
;
A
#
# COMPACT_ATOMS: atom_id res chain seq x y z
N VAL A 1 -7.22 -9.93 -3.52
CA VAL A 1 -8.47 -10.58 -3.96
C VAL A 1 -9.65 -10.06 -3.16
N PRO A 2 -10.88 -10.02 -3.70
CA PRO A 2 -12.07 -9.58 -2.97
C PRO A 2 -12.46 -10.54 -1.84
N GLN A 3 -13.23 -10.04 -0.86
CA GLN A 3 -13.81 -10.86 0.21
C GLN A 3 -14.56 -12.10 -0.32
N GLY A 4 -14.50 -13.21 0.43
CA GLY A 4 -15.20 -14.45 0.07
C GLY A 4 -14.66 -15.17 -1.18
N THR A 5 -13.64 -14.61 -1.85
CA THR A 5 -12.97 -15.27 -2.98
C THR A 5 -11.93 -16.25 -2.47
N GLU A 6 -12.04 -17.52 -2.84
CA GLU A 6 -11.00 -18.51 -2.59
C GLU A 6 -9.78 -18.23 -3.48
N TRP A 7 -8.59 -18.37 -2.91
CA TRP A 7 -7.33 -18.21 -3.63
C TRP A 7 -6.28 -19.17 -3.05
N SER A 8 -5.29 -19.51 -3.86
CA SER A 8 -4.12 -20.27 -3.44
C SER A 8 -2.89 -19.74 -4.16
N VAL A 9 -1.71 -19.92 -3.55
CA VAL A 9 -0.41 -19.63 -4.13
C VAL A 9 0.44 -20.88 -4.01
N ALA A 10 1.04 -21.30 -5.12
CA ALA A 10 2.07 -22.32 -5.16
C ALA A 10 3.38 -21.66 -5.62
N ALA A 11 4.46 -21.91 -4.89
CA ALA A 11 5.75 -21.32 -5.15
C ALA A 11 6.61 -22.27 -6.01
N ASP A 12 7.07 -21.80 -7.18
CA ASP A 12 7.98 -22.56 -8.05
C ASP A 12 9.45 -22.47 -7.59
N THR A 13 9.77 -21.49 -6.75
CA THR A 13 11.07 -21.25 -6.09
C THR A 13 10.85 -20.80 -4.65
N ASP A 14 11.91 -20.45 -3.92
CA ASP A 14 11.78 -19.74 -2.64
C ASP A 14 10.97 -18.45 -2.85
N LEU A 15 10.00 -18.19 -1.97
CA LEU A 15 9.05 -17.09 -2.07
C LEU A 15 8.88 -16.40 -0.72
N GLU A 16 9.00 -15.08 -0.73
CA GLU A 16 8.55 -14.21 0.34
C GLU A 16 7.24 -13.55 -0.10
N LEU A 17 6.16 -13.76 0.66
CA LEU A 17 4.80 -13.32 0.29
C LEU A 17 4.18 -12.50 1.42
N ALA A 18 3.89 -11.22 1.15
CA ALA A 18 3.08 -10.39 2.01
C ALA A 18 1.58 -10.58 1.70
N VAL A 19 0.78 -10.92 2.72
CA VAL A 19 -0.68 -11.02 2.61
C VAL A 19 -1.30 -9.87 3.40
N CYS A 20 -1.55 -8.76 2.71
CA CYS A 20 -2.26 -7.61 3.28
C CYS A 20 -3.78 -7.85 3.24
N SER A 21 -4.46 -7.67 4.37
CA SER A 21 -5.92 -7.87 4.48
C SER A 21 -6.58 -6.75 5.27
N ALA A 22 -7.77 -6.34 4.81
CA ALA A 22 -8.68 -5.45 5.53
C ALA A 22 -10.12 -5.93 5.29
N PRO A 23 -11.12 -5.45 6.06
CA PRO A 23 -12.52 -5.77 5.80
C PRO A 23 -12.92 -5.44 4.35
N GLY A 24 -13.69 -6.32 3.73
CA GLY A 24 -14.38 -5.98 2.49
C GLY A 24 -15.72 -5.31 2.78
N LEU A 25 -16.21 -4.50 1.84
CA LEU A 25 -17.46 -3.72 1.98
C LEU A 25 -18.56 -4.22 1.04
N ASN A 26 -18.45 -5.47 0.58
CA ASN A 26 -19.31 -6.11 -0.42
C ASN A 26 -19.36 -5.33 -1.75
N GLY A 27 -18.27 -4.63 -2.11
CA GLY A 27 -18.21 -3.73 -3.27
C GLY A 27 -18.27 -4.41 -4.64
N GLY A 28 -18.24 -5.76 -4.69
CA GLY A 28 -18.37 -6.51 -5.93
C GLY A 28 -17.22 -6.32 -6.93
N LEU A 29 -16.07 -5.81 -6.48
CA LEU A 29 -14.90 -5.62 -7.33
C LEU A 29 -14.41 -6.98 -7.87
N PRO A 30 -13.99 -7.06 -9.15
CA PRO A 30 -13.46 -8.31 -9.69
C PRO A 30 -12.05 -8.60 -9.15
N VAL A 31 -11.66 -9.88 -9.19
CA VAL A 31 -10.26 -10.26 -9.05
C VAL A 31 -9.46 -9.59 -10.17
N ARG A 32 -8.32 -9.01 -9.82
CA ARG A 32 -7.37 -8.46 -10.78
C ARG A 32 -5.94 -8.67 -10.31
N VAL A 33 -5.03 -8.75 -11.27
CA VAL A 33 -3.59 -8.65 -11.05
C VAL A 33 -3.20 -7.17 -11.11
N ILE A 34 -2.25 -6.76 -10.27
CA ILE A 34 -1.59 -5.46 -10.36
C ILE A 34 -0.17 -5.78 -10.82
N GLY A 35 0.08 -5.60 -12.11
CA GLY A 35 1.39 -5.88 -12.71
C GLY A 35 2.36 -4.71 -12.52
N PRO A 36 3.66 -4.90 -12.83
CA PRO A 36 4.65 -3.82 -12.78
C PRO A 36 4.26 -2.59 -13.60
N ASP A 37 3.60 -2.79 -14.74
CA ASP A 37 3.15 -1.72 -15.63
C ASP A 37 1.99 -0.89 -15.05
N ASP A 38 1.31 -1.39 -14.01
CA ASP A 38 0.23 -0.69 -13.32
C ASP A 38 0.72 0.17 -12.15
N LEU A 39 2.00 0.02 -11.75
CA LEU A 39 2.56 0.63 -10.55
C LEU A 39 2.92 2.10 -10.77
N GLY A 40 2.39 2.96 -9.91
CA GLY A 40 2.80 4.36 -9.86
C GLY A 40 4.08 4.52 -9.05
N GLN A 41 5.21 4.77 -9.72
CA GLN A 41 6.50 5.01 -9.07
C GLN A 41 6.86 6.49 -9.03
N GLU A 42 7.41 6.95 -7.91
CA GLU A 42 7.88 8.32 -7.75
C GLU A 42 9.10 8.44 -6.85
N VAL A 43 9.84 9.54 -7.04
CA VAL A 43 10.92 9.96 -6.14
C VAL A 43 10.39 11.10 -5.28
N ARG A 44 10.34 10.90 -3.96
CA ARG A 44 9.79 11.88 -3.01
C ARG A 44 10.91 12.45 -2.14
N GLY A 45 10.83 13.75 -1.84
CA GLY A 45 11.77 14.46 -0.96
C GLY A 45 13.06 14.92 -1.64
N LYS A 46 13.99 15.47 -0.84
CA LYS A 46 15.29 16.01 -1.29
C LYS A 46 16.37 15.70 -0.25
N GLY A 47 17.62 15.54 -0.68
CA GLY A 47 18.77 15.29 0.20
C GLY A 47 18.59 14.02 1.02
N THR A 48 18.83 14.09 2.33
CA THR A 48 18.66 12.96 3.27
C THR A 48 17.20 12.59 3.54
N ASN A 49 16.23 13.22 2.87
CA ASN A 49 14.83 12.81 2.87
C ASN A 49 14.37 12.29 1.50
N THR A 50 15.30 12.01 0.57
CA THR A 50 14.97 11.38 -0.72
C THR A 50 14.64 9.90 -0.54
N ARG A 51 13.52 9.45 -1.09
CA ARG A 51 13.06 8.05 -1.05
C ARG A 51 12.36 7.64 -2.34
N TYR A 52 12.33 6.35 -2.61
CA TYR A 52 11.71 5.75 -3.80
C TYR A 52 10.42 5.08 -3.38
N VAL A 53 9.29 5.54 -3.93
CA VAL A 53 7.95 5.11 -3.54
C VAL A 53 7.33 4.33 -4.69
N THR A 54 6.81 3.15 -4.38
CA THR A 54 6.01 2.32 -5.28
C THR A 54 4.58 2.25 -4.74
N ASN A 55 3.64 2.92 -5.40
CA ASN A 55 2.22 2.91 -5.03
C ASN A 55 1.54 1.67 -5.61
N ILE A 56 1.52 0.57 -4.85
CA ILE A 56 0.96 -0.72 -5.27
C ILE A 56 -0.57 -0.65 -5.36
N LEU A 57 -1.22 -0.10 -4.34
CA LEU A 57 -2.67 0.06 -4.28
C LEU A 57 -3.00 1.40 -3.59
N PRO A 58 -2.92 2.54 -4.31
CA PRO A 58 -3.25 3.85 -3.76
C PRO A 58 -4.77 4.09 -3.73
N GLU A 59 -5.20 5.15 -3.02
CA GLU A 59 -6.61 5.52 -2.81
C GLU A 59 -7.42 5.69 -4.11
N GLY A 60 -6.77 6.14 -5.19
CA GLY A 60 -7.43 6.36 -6.48
C GLY A 60 -7.65 5.08 -7.29
N LYS A 61 -7.20 3.91 -6.80
CA LYS A 61 -7.38 2.61 -7.46
C LYS A 61 -8.48 1.81 -6.75
N PRO A 62 -9.27 0.99 -7.47
CA PRO A 62 -10.42 0.31 -6.87
C PRO A 62 -10.04 -0.68 -5.77
N ALA A 63 -10.39 -0.38 -4.52
CA ALA A 63 -10.33 -1.28 -3.39
C ALA A 63 -11.35 -0.84 -2.35
N ASP A 64 -11.92 -1.78 -1.60
CA ASP A 64 -12.92 -1.45 -0.57
C ASP A 64 -12.29 -0.76 0.64
N SER A 65 -11.06 -1.12 1.01
CA SER A 65 -10.41 -0.62 2.23
C SER A 65 -8.88 -0.60 2.19
N LEU A 66 -8.25 -1.51 1.45
CA LEU A 66 -6.78 -1.62 1.46
C LEU A 66 -6.11 -0.46 0.72
N LEU A 67 -5.10 0.11 1.36
CA LEU A 67 -4.04 0.91 0.77
C LEU A 67 -2.72 0.17 0.93
N VAL A 68 -1.90 0.10 -0.12
CA VAL A 68 -0.60 -0.59 -0.08
C VAL A 68 0.46 0.24 -0.78
N VAL A 69 1.57 0.50 -0.10
CA VAL A 69 2.71 1.26 -0.60
C VAL A 69 4.02 0.62 -0.14
N GLU A 70 5.01 0.59 -1.00
CA GLU A 70 6.39 0.23 -0.68
C GLU A 70 7.26 1.49 -0.73
N VAL A 71 8.15 1.66 0.25
CA VAL A 71 9.08 2.79 0.29
C VAL A 71 10.50 2.31 0.55
N ILE A 72 11.38 2.50 -0.42
CA ILE A 72 12.81 2.26 -0.26
C ILE A 72 13.49 3.54 0.23
N THR A 73 14.07 3.46 1.42
CA THR A 73 14.79 4.56 2.07
C THR A 73 16.30 4.26 2.05
N PRO A 74 17.12 5.04 1.33
CA PRO A 74 18.56 4.83 1.29
C PRO A 74 19.22 4.91 2.67
N GLY A 75 20.40 4.29 2.82
CA GLY A 75 21.16 4.34 4.06
C GLY A 75 21.47 5.79 4.49
N GLY A 76 21.18 6.12 5.74
CA GLY A 76 21.35 7.47 6.29
C GLY A 76 20.24 8.47 5.93
N HIS A 77 19.23 8.04 5.16
CA HIS A 77 18.06 8.87 4.89
C HIS A 77 16.96 8.64 5.93
N THR A 78 16.01 9.58 6.00
CA THR A 78 14.82 9.49 6.85
C THR A 78 13.57 9.45 5.99
N SER A 79 12.64 8.55 6.29
CA SER A 79 11.33 8.42 5.65
C SER A 79 10.20 8.65 6.66
N SER A 80 8.95 8.65 6.17
CA SER A 80 7.76 9.06 6.95
C SER A 80 7.92 10.42 7.64
N TYR A 81 8.77 11.29 7.05
CA TYR A 81 9.10 12.63 7.52
C TYR A 81 8.85 13.69 6.42
N PRO A 82 8.37 14.91 6.74
CA PRO A 82 7.94 15.42 8.05
C PRO A 82 6.88 14.55 8.74
N PRO A 83 6.80 14.56 10.08
CA PRO A 83 5.86 13.71 10.81
C PRO A 83 4.43 14.02 10.38
N HIS A 84 3.64 12.97 10.24
CA HIS A 84 2.23 13.03 9.94
C HIS A 84 1.51 11.95 10.74
N LYS A 85 0.18 12.07 10.81
CA LYS A 85 -0.70 11.11 11.47
C LYS A 85 -2.00 11.00 10.69
N HIS A 86 -2.68 9.89 10.89
CA HIS A 86 -3.96 9.55 10.30
C HIS A 86 -4.75 8.71 11.33
N ASP A 87 -4.89 9.27 12.54
CA ASP A 87 -5.48 8.60 13.70
C ASP A 87 -6.84 9.19 14.13
N GLN A 88 -7.40 10.11 13.34
CA GLN A 88 -8.72 10.72 13.59
C GLN A 88 -9.64 10.58 12.37
N ASP A 89 -10.91 10.24 12.63
CA ASP A 89 -11.97 10.33 11.64
C ASP A 89 -12.50 11.77 11.58
N ASN A 90 -11.84 12.62 10.79
CA ASN A 90 -12.12 14.05 10.69
C ASN A 90 -11.96 14.57 9.25
N LEU A 91 -12.64 13.91 8.30
CA LEU A 91 -12.60 14.30 6.89
C LEU A 91 -13.20 15.72 6.68
N PRO A 92 -12.62 16.54 5.79
CA PRO A 92 -11.55 16.20 4.83
C PRO A 92 -10.13 16.42 5.36
N ALA A 93 -9.97 16.82 6.63
CA ALA A 93 -8.66 17.19 7.17
C ALA A 93 -7.78 15.96 7.47
N GLU A 94 -8.38 14.89 7.98
CA GLU A 94 -7.68 13.67 8.36
C GLU A 94 -8.62 12.45 8.25
N SER A 95 -8.09 11.32 7.79
CA SER A 95 -8.77 10.03 7.82
C SER A 95 -8.19 9.16 8.93
N TYR A 96 -9.01 8.26 9.47
CA TYR A 96 -8.54 7.21 10.38
C TYR A 96 -8.00 6.04 9.55
N LEU A 97 -6.69 5.79 9.61
CA LEU A 97 -5.99 4.73 8.91
C LEU A 97 -5.06 4.00 9.89
N GLU A 98 -5.26 2.69 10.05
CA GLU A 98 -4.27 1.84 10.68
C GLU A 98 -3.11 1.60 9.70
N GLU A 99 -1.87 1.67 10.16
CA GLU A 99 -0.67 1.50 9.32
C GLU A 99 0.30 0.49 9.96
N THR A 100 0.84 -0.41 9.13
CA THR A 100 1.83 -1.42 9.55
C THR A 100 3.06 -1.32 8.66
N TYR A 101 4.24 -1.57 9.23
CA TYR A 101 5.52 -1.59 8.53
C TYR A 101 6.11 -3.00 8.63
N TYR A 102 6.57 -3.51 7.49
CA TYR A 102 7.31 -4.76 7.37
C TYR A 102 8.79 -4.46 7.09
#